data_AF-A0A9X2JWS7-F1
#
_entry.id   AF-A0A9X2JWS7-F1
#
_cell.length_a   1.000
_cell.length_b   1.000
_cell.length_c   1.000
_cell.angle_alpha   90.00
_cell.angle_beta   90.00
_cell.angle_gamma   90.00
#
_symmetry.space_group_name_H-M   'P 1'
#
loop_
_entity.id
_entity.type
_entity.pdbx_description
1 polymer ?
#
loop_
_entity_poly.entity_id
_entity_poly.type
_entity_poly.pdbx_seq_one_letter_code
_entity_poly.pdbx_strand_id
1 'polypeptide(L)'
;MSSDSDAPASEGGEKTERMDRLRALLTKPIKIPESASSDSDDADYAAAVAAATPPEGTSEGKRAQMTAQTPKGGKGAKTPVETPPAVKAAAEALDRLTDEEKEAVVDGAAGRGRSRRTWADAYLAKPDKPLTPEEVRAELTISLKEQGTELRELVTREVASVRTKQAEALEQAVAQAVEQALAQAREHADAAADRAVTAAREESDRLRGRLDELTATTGALRTDLDAARAAASSAQAAADAAATAADEARQAAGAAAKKAATASTFALVGIALAVVAAVLAVVL
;
A
#
# COMPACT_ATOMS: atom_id res chain seq x y z
N MET A 1 -56.79 -12.17 -41.69
CA MET A 1 -55.47 -11.59 -42.00
C MET A 1 -54.85 -11.25 -40.66
N SER A 2 -54.02 -12.14 -40.14
CA SER A 2 -53.34 -12.02 -38.85
C SER A 2 -51.87 -11.72 -39.14
N SER A 3 -51.38 -10.59 -38.65
CA SER A 3 -49.95 -10.27 -38.68
C SER A 3 -49.43 -10.35 -37.24
N ASP A 4 -48.65 -11.39 -36.99
CA ASP A 4 -47.66 -11.47 -35.92
C ASP A 4 -46.66 -10.34 -36.07
N SER A 5 -46.41 -9.63 -34.96
CA SER A 5 -45.24 -8.78 -34.77
C SER A 5 -44.66 -9.09 -33.38
N ASP A 6 -43.82 -10.11 -33.35
CA ASP A 6 -42.89 -10.38 -32.25
C ASP A 6 -41.78 -9.31 -32.26
N ALA A 7 -41.70 -8.54 -31.18
CA ALA A 7 -40.53 -7.72 -30.85
C ALA A 7 -39.97 -8.22 -29.51
N PRO A 8 -38.66 -8.49 -29.38
CA PRO A 8 -38.10 -9.01 -28.13
C PRO A 8 -38.09 -7.94 -27.04
N ALA A 9 -38.35 -8.38 -25.80
CA ALA A 9 -38.30 -7.55 -24.60
C ALA A 9 -36.92 -6.91 -24.43
N SER A 10 -36.89 -5.58 -24.21
CA SER A 10 -35.65 -4.82 -24.09
C SER A 10 -34.90 -5.17 -22.79
N GLU A 11 -33.65 -5.63 -22.91
CA GLU A 11 -32.67 -5.88 -21.83
C GLU A 11 -32.31 -4.64 -20.98
N GLY A 12 -32.88 -3.46 -21.27
CA GLY A 12 -32.56 -2.20 -20.60
C GLY A 12 -33.10 -2.09 -19.16
N GLY A 13 -34.21 -2.76 -18.84
CA GLY A 13 -34.90 -2.60 -17.54
C GLY A 13 -34.27 -3.36 -16.37
N GLU A 14 -33.73 -4.56 -16.63
CA GLU A 14 -33.18 -5.41 -15.56
C GLU A 14 -31.86 -4.85 -15.00
N LYS A 15 -31.08 -4.17 -15.85
CA LYS A 15 -29.79 -3.57 -15.45
C LYS A 15 -29.97 -2.35 -14.55
N THR A 16 -31.00 -1.54 -14.79
CA THR A 16 -31.33 -0.38 -13.95
C THR A 16 -31.85 -0.82 -12.59
N GLU A 17 -32.70 -1.85 -12.52
CA GLU A 17 -33.17 -2.38 -11.24
C GLU A 17 -32.04 -3.00 -10.41
N ARG A 18 -31.07 -3.67 -11.05
CA ARG A 18 -29.88 -4.21 -10.35
C ARG A 18 -29.02 -3.09 -9.77
N MET A 19 -28.84 -2.00 -10.51
CA MET A 19 -28.05 -0.85 -10.05
C MET A 19 -28.74 -0.09 -8.91
N ASP A 20 -30.08 0.02 -8.95
CA ASP A 20 -30.83 0.66 -7.87
C ASP A 20 -30.87 -0.19 -6.59
N ARG A 21 -30.93 -1.53 -6.72
CA ARG A 21 -30.76 -2.42 -5.56
C ARG A 21 -29.36 -2.35 -4.94
N LEU A 22 -28.31 -2.20 -5.76
CA LEU A 22 -26.94 -2.01 -5.26
C LEU A 22 -26.77 -0.67 -4.54
N ARG A 23 -27.34 0.41 -5.08
CA ARG A 23 -27.35 1.73 -4.40
C ARG A 23 -28.12 1.70 -3.08
N ALA A 24 -29.21 0.92 -3.00
CA ALA A 24 -29.97 0.73 -1.76
C ALA A 24 -29.23 -0.10 -0.70
N LEU A 25 -28.26 -0.94 -1.09
CA LEU A 25 -27.40 -1.69 -0.16
C LEU A 25 -26.23 -0.84 0.36
N LEU A 26 -25.70 0.07 -0.46
CA LEU A 26 -24.59 0.97 -0.10
C LEU A 26 -25.01 2.17 0.77
N THR A 27 -26.30 2.48 0.86
CA THR A 27 -26.83 3.61 1.67
C THR A 27 -27.37 3.19 3.04
N LYS A 28 -27.31 1.89 3.39
CA LYS A 28 -27.66 1.44 4.74
C LYS A 28 -26.48 1.72 5.69
N PRO A 29 -26.66 2.50 6.77
CA PRO A 29 -25.61 2.70 7.75
C PRO A 29 -25.28 1.36 8.42
N ILE A 30 -24.00 0.97 8.38
CA ILE A 30 -23.47 -0.20 9.08
C ILE A 30 -23.62 0.07 10.58
N LYS A 31 -24.58 -0.57 11.23
CA LYS A 31 -24.61 -0.68 12.70
C LYS A 31 -23.48 -1.62 13.11
N ILE A 32 -22.38 -1.07 13.60
CA ILE A 32 -21.36 -1.83 14.31
C ILE A 32 -21.97 -2.19 15.68
N PRO A 33 -22.06 -3.47 16.06
CA PRO A 33 -22.55 -3.83 17.39
C PRO A 33 -21.54 -3.40 18.47
N GLU A 34 -21.99 -2.57 19.42
CA GLU A 34 -21.30 -2.24 20.68
C GLU A 34 -21.30 -3.46 21.63
N SER A 35 -20.64 -4.54 21.24
CA SER A 35 -20.55 -5.76 22.06
C SER A 35 -19.27 -6.56 21.80
N ALA A 36 -18.15 -5.87 21.63
CA ALA A 36 -16.82 -6.48 21.65
C ALA A 36 -15.83 -5.54 22.35
N SER A 37 -16.12 -5.26 23.62
CA SER A 37 -15.11 -4.81 24.57
C SER A 37 -14.91 -5.90 25.63
N SER A 38 -13.65 -6.17 25.92
CA SER A 38 -13.08 -6.92 27.04
C SER A 38 -12.53 -8.32 26.73
N ASP A 39 -11.24 -8.44 27.09
CA ASP A 39 -10.41 -9.62 27.32
C ASP A 39 -9.88 -10.40 26.11
N SER A 40 -8.65 -10.11 25.71
CA SER A 40 -7.48 -10.77 26.32
C SER A 40 -6.18 -10.25 25.72
N ASP A 41 -5.13 -10.32 26.55
CA ASP A 41 -3.79 -9.80 26.36
C ASP A 41 -3.12 -10.24 25.05
N ASP A 42 -2.69 -9.27 24.24
CA ASP A 42 -1.56 -9.37 23.32
C ASP A 42 -1.04 -7.95 23.05
N ALA A 43 -0.42 -7.39 24.09
CA ALA A 43 0.37 -6.18 24.00
C ALA A 43 1.75 -6.55 23.43
N ASP A 44 1.96 -6.42 22.12
CA ASP A 44 3.32 -6.28 21.53
C ASP A 44 3.39 -5.88 20.03
N TYR A 45 2.38 -5.21 19.45
CA TYR A 45 2.52 -4.63 18.10
C TYR A 45 1.94 -3.21 17.98
N ALA A 46 2.46 -2.29 18.79
CA ALA A 46 2.27 -0.85 18.59
C ALA A 46 3.59 -0.08 18.75
N ALA A 47 4.51 -0.24 17.79
CA ALA A 47 5.61 0.71 17.60
C ALA A 47 6.10 0.68 16.15
N ALA A 48 5.52 1.51 15.28
CA ALA A 48 6.23 2.26 14.22
C ALA A 48 5.27 2.94 13.24
N VAL A 49 4.48 3.95 13.66
CA VAL A 49 4.03 5.02 12.73
C VAL A 49 3.86 6.34 13.50
N ALA A 50 4.97 6.97 13.87
CA ALA A 50 5.03 8.40 14.20
C ALA A 50 6.50 8.86 14.19
N ALA A 51 7.05 9.17 13.02
CA ALA A 51 8.31 9.90 12.91
C ALA A 51 8.34 10.69 11.58
N ALA A 52 7.82 11.91 11.61
CA ALA A 52 8.12 12.94 10.63
C ALA A 52 7.96 14.32 11.27
N THR A 53 8.94 14.72 12.07
CA THR A 53 9.30 16.14 12.28
C THR A 53 10.82 16.26 12.45
N PRO A 54 11.46 17.29 11.85
CA PRO A 54 12.91 17.37 11.66
C PRO A 54 13.68 17.89 12.90
N PRO A 55 15.03 17.75 12.94
CA PRO A 55 15.85 18.08 14.10
C PRO A 55 16.19 19.57 14.20
N GLU A 56 16.02 20.12 15.40
CA GLU A 56 16.49 21.45 15.79
C GLU A 56 17.62 21.32 16.83
N GLY A 57 18.70 22.07 16.62
CA GLY A 57 19.43 22.71 17.72
C GLY A 57 20.43 21.89 18.54
N THR A 58 21.64 21.75 18.00
CA THR A 58 22.87 21.66 18.80
C THR A 58 23.08 22.93 19.65
N SER A 59 23.22 22.79 20.96
CA SER A 59 24.30 23.47 21.74
C SER A 59 24.22 23.09 23.22
N GLU A 60 24.99 22.09 23.62
CA GLU A 60 25.41 21.92 25.00
C GLU A 60 26.66 22.75 25.27
N GLY A 61 26.74 23.24 26.51
CA GLY A 61 27.66 24.28 26.93
C GLY A 61 29.13 23.86 26.96
N LYS A 62 29.98 24.83 26.64
CA LYS A 62 31.32 24.93 27.24
C LYS A 62 31.44 26.24 27.98
N ARG A 63 31.51 26.11 29.30
CA ARG A 63 32.14 27.05 30.24
C ARG A 63 33.53 27.40 29.73
N ALA A 64 33.78 28.69 29.54
CA ALA A 64 35.09 29.30 29.77
C ALA A 64 34.85 30.68 30.41
N GLN A 65 35.20 30.73 31.68
CA GLN A 65 35.23 31.90 32.55
C GLN A 65 36.60 32.60 32.36
N MET A 66 36.68 33.89 32.72
CA MET A 66 37.82 34.84 32.64
C MET A 66 37.70 35.80 31.44
N THR A 67 37.68 37.13 31.56
CA THR A 67 37.95 38.07 32.67
C THR A 67 37.23 39.39 32.39
N ALA A 68 36.67 40.00 33.43
CA ALA A 68 36.26 41.40 33.40
C ALA A 68 37.51 42.32 33.42
N GLN A 69 37.63 43.21 32.44
CA GLN A 69 38.40 44.44 32.57
C GLN A 69 37.62 45.59 31.93
N THR A 70 37.02 46.42 32.76
CA THR A 70 36.84 47.83 32.44
C THR A 70 38.20 48.53 32.53
N PRO A 71 38.46 49.50 31.65
CA PRO A 71 39.04 50.73 32.16
C PRO A 71 38.27 51.98 31.76
N LYS A 72 38.37 52.93 32.67
CA LYS A 72 37.84 54.28 32.68
C LYS A 72 38.40 55.14 31.54
N GLY A 73 37.57 56.06 31.08
CA GLY A 73 37.91 57.49 30.90
C GLY A 73 38.99 57.86 29.87
N GLY A 74 38.56 58.49 28.79
CA GLY A 74 39.43 59.24 27.88
C GLY A 74 38.65 60.36 27.17
N LYS A 75 38.98 61.61 27.50
CA LYS A 75 38.43 62.82 26.89
C LYS A 75 38.86 62.94 25.42
N GLY A 76 37.91 63.31 24.56
CA GLY A 76 38.09 64.20 23.41
C GLY A 76 38.96 63.75 22.26
N ALA A 77 38.35 63.28 21.17
CA ALA A 77 38.85 63.48 19.81
C ALA A 77 37.68 63.32 18.81
N LYS A 78 37.72 64.13 17.74
CA LYS A 78 36.69 64.28 16.72
C LYS A 78 36.47 62.96 15.93
N THR A 79 35.22 62.75 15.53
CA THR A 79 34.74 61.65 14.68
C THR A 79 35.52 61.50 13.36
N PRO A 80 35.55 60.28 12.80
CA PRO A 80 35.14 60.06 11.43
C PRO A 80 33.69 59.56 11.46
N VAL A 81 32.84 60.19 10.67
CA VAL A 81 31.45 59.76 10.46
C VAL A 81 31.51 58.39 9.78
N GLU A 82 31.30 57.32 10.53
CA GLU A 82 31.04 56.01 9.95
C GLU A 82 29.74 56.11 9.14
N THR A 83 29.86 56.02 7.82
CA THR A 83 28.70 55.84 6.95
C THR A 83 27.92 54.61 7.41
N PRO A 84 26.60 54.73 7.64
CA PRO A 84 25.79 53.62 8.13
C PRO A 84 25.91 52.42 7.19
N PRO A 85 25.84 51.17 7.69
CA PRO A 85 26.10 49.93 6.93
C PRO A 85 25.23 49.78 5.68
N ALA A 86 24.07 50.44 5.63
CA ALA A 86 23.22 50.53 4.44
C ALA A 86 23.90 51.23 3.24
N VAL A 87 24.75 52.23 3.47
CA VAL A 87 25.46 52.96 2.41
C VAL A 87 26.61 52.13 1.84
N LYS A 88 27.27 51.31 2.68
CA LYS A 88 28.33 50.40 2.24
C LYS A 88 27.77 49.20 1.47
N ALA A 89 26.63 48.66 1.91
CA ALA A 89 25.89 47.62 1.18
C ALA A 89 25.33 48.13 -0.15
N ALA A 90 24.86 49.38 -0.22
CA ALA A 90 24.42 49.99 -1.46
C ALA A 90 25.59 50.23 -2.45
N ALA A 91 26.77 50.59 -1.95
CA ALA A 91 27.98 50.74 -2.78
C ALA A 91 28.47 49.39 -3.34
N GLU A 92 28.44 48.32 -2.55
CA GLU A 92 28.82 46.97 -3.01
C GLU A 92 27.79 46.32 -3.93
N ALA A 93 26.52 46.74 -3.87
CA ALA A 93 25.49 46.34 -4.82
C ALA A 93 25.63 47.08 -6.16
N LEU A 94 26.08 48.35 -6.13
CA LEU A 94 26.35 49.15 -7.33
C LEU A 94 27.56 48.64 -8.13
N ASP A 95 28.53 48.01 -7.45
CA ASP A 95 29.76 47.47 -8.07
C ASP A 95 29.53 46.09 -8.73
N ARG A 96 28.47 45.37 -8.35
CA ARG A 96 28.08 44.07 -8.94
C ARG A 96 27.12 44.17 -10.13
N LEU A 97 26.63 45.36 -10.46
CA LEU A 97 25.83 45.60 -11.66
C LEU A 97 26.74 45.60 -12.88
N THR A 98 26.38 44.79 -13.88
CA THR A 98 27.07 44.73 -15.18
C THR A 98 26.93 46.08 -15.91
N ASP A 99 27.87 46.42 -16.80
CA ASP A 99 27.87 47.73 -17.47
C ASP A 99 26.58 48.00 -18.26
N GLU A 100 25.90 46.94 -18.72
CA GLU A 100 24.59 46.97 -19.38
C GLU A 100 23.44 47.35 -18.42
N GLU A 101 23.52 46.95 -17.15
CA GLU A 101 22.52 47.33 -16.14
C GLU A 101 22.78 48.75 -15.60
N LYS A 102 24.04 49.21 -15.58
CA LYS A 102 24.39 50.60 -15.28
C LYS A 102 23.88 51.55 -16.36
N GLU A 103 23.96 51.16 -17.63
CA GLU A 103 23.42 51.91 -18.76
C GLU A 103 21.88 51.94 -18.73
N ALA A 104 21.20 50.84 -18.36
CA ALA A 104 19.75 50.81 -18.19
C ALA A 104 19.22 51.69 -17.04
N VAL A 105 19.97 51.85 -15.94
CA VAL A 105 19.63 52.79 -14.85
C VAL A 105 19.80 54.24 -15.30
N VAL A 106 20.80 54.53 -16.14
CA VAL A 106 21.05 55.86 -16.73
C VAL A 106 20.03 56.20 -17.83
N ASP A 107 19.68 55.25 -18.68
CA ASP A 107 18.66 55.42 -19.74
C ASP A 107 17.24 55.46 -19.20
N GLY A 108 16.96 54.74 -18.10
CA GLY A 108 15.70 54.87 -17.35
C GLY A 108 15.49 56.26 -16.74
N ALA A 109 16.57 57.04 -16.57
CA ALA A 109 16.52 58.44 -16.17
C ALA A 109 16.35 59.38 -17.38
N ALA A 110 16.90 59.03 -18.55
CA ALA A 110 16.86 59.85 -19.76
C ALA A 110 15.53 59.74 -20.56
N GLY A 111 14.81 58.61 -20.47
CA GLY A 111 13.61 58.35 -21.29
C GLY A 111 12.28 58.97 -20.82
N ARG A 112 12.23 59.68 -19.68
CA ARG A 112 10.98 60.28 -19.17
C ARG A 112 10.78 61.70 -19.69
N GLY A 113 10.33 61.81 -20.94
CA GLY A 113 9.92 63.03 -21.63
C GLY A 113 8.66 63.73 -21.06
N ARG A 114 8.60 63.94 -19.74
CA ARG A 114 7.69 64.90 -19.12
C ARG A 114 8.58 65.90 -18.39
N SER A 115 8.70 67.09 -18.96
CA SER A 115 9.41 68.26 -18.41
C SER A 115 9.28 68.32 -16.89
N ARG A 116 10.27 67.80 -16.16
CA ARG A 116 10.40 67.95 -14.71
C ARG A 116 10.80 69.40 -14.49
N ARG A 117 9.81 70.30 -14.55
CA ARG A 117 10.00 71.69 -14.18
C ARG A 117 10.18 71.66 -12.66
N THR A 118 11.43 71.62 -12.24
CA THR A 118 11.75 71.57 -10.82
C THR A 118 11.41 72.94 -10.21
N TRP A 119 11.13 72.99 -8.91
CA TRP A 119 10.97 74.26 -8.21
C TRP A 119 12.20 75.17 -8.38
N ALA A 120 13.38 74.58 -8.61
CA ALA A 120 14.60 75.27 -8.99
C ALA A 120 14.52 75.92 -10.39
N ASP A 121 13.90 75.27 -11.38
CA ASP A 121 13.67 75.86 -12.71
C ASP A 121 12.64 77.00 -12.67
N ALA A 122 11.62 76.89 -11.81
CA ALA A 122 10.64 77.95 -11.60
C ALA A 122 11.26 79.19 -10.92
N TYR A 123 12.22 78.98 -10.02
CA TYR A 123 13.02 80.05 -9.40
C TYR A 123 13.97 80.72 -10.41
N LEU A 124 14.59 79.94 -11.31
CA LEU A 124 15.52 80.45 -12.33
C LEU A 124 14.81 81.19 -13.47
N ALA A 125 13.53 80.92 -13.72
CA ALA A 125 12.77 81.54 -14.80
C ALA A 125 12.29 82.99 -14.53
N LYS A 126 12.40 83.49 -13.29
CA LYS A 126 12.01 84.87 -12.91
C LYS A 126 13.00 85.49 -11.90
N PRO A 127 14.13 86.04 -12.35
CA PRO A 127 15.13 86.62 -11.45
C PRO A 127 14.65 87.89 -10.70
N ASP A 128 13.64 88.60 -11.23
CA ASP A 128 13.22 89.91 -10.68
C ASP A 128 11.99 89.87 -9.74
N LYS A 129 11.40 88.70 -9.49
CA LYS A 129 10.31 88.51 -8.51
C LYS A 129 10.48 87.18 -7.76
N PRO A 130 11.00 87.20 -6.52
CA PRO A 130 11.07 85.98 -5.73
C PRO A 130 9.66 85.44 -5.47
N LEU A 131 9.48 84.13 -5.67
CA LEU A 131 8.23 83.44 -5.38
C LEU A 131 7.82 83.70 -3.91
N THR A 132 6.55 83.97 -3.71
CA THR A 132 6.00 84.12 -2.35
C THR A 132 6.03 82.78 -1.62
N PRO A 133 6.11 82.77 -0.27
CA PRO A 133 6.13 81.52 0.51
C PRO A 133 4.93 80.61 0.24
N GLU A 134 3.78 81.17 -0.14
CA GLU A 134 2.58 80.41 -0.48
C GLU A 134 2.68 79.70 -1.84
N GLU A 135 3.26 80.36 -2.85
CA GLU A 135 3.51 79.75 -4.17
C GLU A 135 4.53 78.60 -4.05
N VAL A 136 5.57 78.77 -3.23
CA VAL A 136 6.53 77.69 -2.94
C VAL A 136 5.84 76.50 -2.27
N ARG A 137 4.95 76.75 -1.30
CA ARG A 137 4.18 75.66 -0.65
C ARG A 137 3.24 74.95 -1.61
N ALA A 138 2.59 75.68 -2.52
CA ALA A 138 1.70 75.10 -3.52
C ALA A 138 2.46 74.18 -4.50
N GLU A 139 3.57 74.64 -5.06
CA GLU A 139 4.43 73.86 -5.96
C GLU A 139 5.03 72.63 -5.26
N LEU A 140 5.48 72.77 -4.00
CA LEU A 140 5.99 71.64 -3.23
C LEU A 140 4.91 70.58 -2.97
N THR A 141 3.66 71.01 -2.73
CA THR A 141 2.52 70.11 -2.55
C THR A 141 2.16 69.37 -3.83
N ILE A 142 2.23 70.04 -4.99
CA ILE A 142 2.02 69.42 -6.30
C ILE A 142 3.10 68.38 -6.57
N SER A 143 4.37 68.75 -6.39
CA SER A 143 5.52 67.85 -6.59
C SER A 143 5.47 66.61 -5.68
N LEU A 144 5.10 66.78 -4.40
CA LEU A 144 4.91 65.65 -3.47
C LEU A 144 3.78 64.72 -3.89
N LYS A 145 2.68 65.26 -4.44
CA LYS A 145 1.57 64.43 -4.96
C LYS A 145 2.00 63.65 -6.20
N GLU A 146 2.73 64.29 -7.11
CA GLU A 146 3.27 63.66 -8.32
C GLU A 146 4.29 62.55 -7.98
N GLN A 147 5.23 62.82 -7.06
CA GLN A 147 6.15 61.80 -6.56
C GLN A 147 5.42 60.65 -5.86
N GLY A 148 4.37 60.95 -5.09
CA GLY A 148 3.52 59.94 -4.47
C GLY A 148 2.77 59.07 -5.50
N THR A 149 2.35 59.64 -6.64
CA THR A 149 1.76 58.86 -7.74
C THR A 149 2.81 58.01 -8.47
N GLU A 150 3.98 58.57 -8.77
CA GLU A 150 5.08 57.83 -9.40
C GLU A 150 5.53 56.64 -8.54
N LEU A 151 5.64 56.83 -7.21
CA LEU A 151 5.99 55.75 -6.28
C LEU A 151 4.92 54.66 -6.26
N ARG A 152 3.63 55.03 -6.25
CA ARG A 152 2.53 54.06 -6.31
C ARG A 152 2.57 53.25 -7.60
N GLU A 153 2.80 53.89 -8.74
CA GLU A 153 2.93 53.19 -10.03
C GLU A 153 4.11 52.23 -10.06
N LEU A 154 5.28 52.64 -9.54
CA LEU A 154 6.46 51.79 -9.42
C LEU A 154 6.20 50.59 -8.51
N VAL A 155 5.61 50.80 -7.34
CA VAL A 155 5.24 49.72 -6.41
C VAL A 155 4.24 48.77 -7.06
N THR A 156 3.25 49.28 -7.79
CA THR A 156 2.26 48.43 -8.47
C THR A 156 2.91 47.57 -9.54
N ARG A 157 3.87 48.13 -10.29
CA ARG A 157 4.63 47.41 -11.33
C ARG A 157 5.54 46.34 -10.73
N GLU A 158 6.22 46.65 -9.63
CA GLU A 158 7.09 45.69 -8.94
C GLU A 158 6.29 44.57 -8.27
N VAL A 159 5.16 44.89 -7.63
CA VAL A 159 4.27 43.85 -7.08
C VAL A 159 3.73 42.95 -8.20
N ALA A 160 3.42 43.49 -9.37
CA ALA A 160 3.01 42.69 -10.52
C ALA A 160 4.14 41.78 -11.03
N SER A 161 5.37 42.29 -11.16
CA SER A 161 6.53 41.51 -11.63
C SER A 161 6.92 40.39 -10.65
N VAL A 162 6.83 40.65 -9.35
CA VAL A 162 7.08 39.64 -8.31
C VAL A 162 6.00 38.56 -8.35
N ARG A 163 4.72 38.94 -8.52
CA ARG A 163 3.63 37.97 -8.61
C ARG A 163 3.73 37.08 -9.85
N THR A 164 4.12 37.61 -10.99
CA THR A 164 4.31 36.80 -12.21
C THR A 164 5.46 35.81 -12.01
N LYS A 165 6.61 36.28 -11.49
CA LYS A 165 7.75 35.39 -11.18
C LYS A 165 7.39 34.32 -10.15
N GLN A 166 6.60 34.67 -9.14
CA GLN A 166 6.13 33.72 -8.14
C GLN A 166 5.18 32.69 -8.75
N ALA A 167 4.27 33.09 -9.65
CA ALA A 167 3.37 32.19 -10.34
C ALA A 167 4.13 31.19 -11.24
N GLU A 168 5.11 31.67 -12.02
CA GLU A 168 5.98 30.83 -12.85
C GLU A 168 6.81 29.85 -12.00
N ALA A 169 7.37 30.32 -10.88
CA ALA A 169 8.12 29.46 -9.96
C ALA A 169 7.24 28.37 -9.33
N LEU A 170 6.00 28.70 -8.98
CA LEU A 170 5.02 27.73 -8.47
C LEU A 170 4.63 26.72 -9.55
N GLU A 171 4.40 27.16 -10.78
CA GLU A 171 4.08 26.26 -11.90
C GLU A 171 5.23 25.27 -12.17
N GLN A 172 6.47 25.74 -12.17
CA GLN A 172 7.66 24.88 -12.30
C GLN A 172 7.80 23.92 -11.12
N ALA A 173 7.61 24.38 -9.88
CA ALA A 173 7.68 23.54 -8.70
C ALA A 173 6.61 22.44 -8.71
N VAL A 174 5.39 22.76 -9.14
CA VAL A 174 4.31 21.78 -9.29
C VAL A 174 4.64 20.78 -10.39
N ALA A 175 5.15 21.23 -11.55
CA ALA A 175 5.55 20.33 -12.62
C ALA A 175 6.63 19.33 -12.18
N GLN A 176 7.66 19.81 -11.47
CA GLN A 176 8.71 18.97 -10.91
C GLN A 176 8.20 18.01 -9.85
N ALA A 177 7.31 18.48 -8.95
CA ALA A 177 6.72 17.63 -7.92
C ALA A 177 5.88 16.51 -8.51
N VAL A 178 5.11 16.80 -9.58
CA VAL A 178 4.33 15.79 -10.30
C VAL A 178 5.24 14.77 -10.99
N GLU A 179 6.31 15.22 -11.64
CA GLU A 179 7.26 14.32 -12.30
C GLU A 179 7.96 13.38 -11.29
N GLN A 180 8.39 13.92 -10.15
CA GLN A 180 8.98 13.13 -9.07
C GLN A 180 7.98 12.14 -8.47
N ALA A 181 6.74 12.58 -8.22
CA ALA A 181 5.69 11.71 -7.70
C ALA A 181 5.37 10.57 -8.68
N LEU A 182 5.35 10.83 -9.98
CA LEU A 182 5.16 9.81 -11.00
C LEU A 182 6.34 8.83 -11.08
N ALA A 183 7.58 9.31 -10.98
CA ALA A 183 8.76 8.46 -10.95
C ALA A 183 8.75 7.52 -9.74
N GLN A 184 8.46 8.06 -8.55
CA GLN A 184 8.33 7.28 -7.32
C GLN A 184 7.17 6.28 -7.39
N ALA A 185 6.01 6.70 -7.91
CA ALA A 185 4.87 5.81 -8.07
C ALA A 185 5.18 4.64 -9.01
N ARG A 186 5.94 4.87 -10.09
CA ARG A 186 6.40 3.80 -11.00
C ARG A 186 7.36 2.85 -10.30
N GLU A 187 8.38 3.37 -9.62
CA GLU A 187 9.34 2.53 -8.88
C GLU A 187 8.64 1.66 -7.83
N HIS A 188 7.70 2.25 -7.08
CA HIS A 188 6.90 1.50 -6.11
C HIS A 188 6.00 0.46 -6.77
N ALA A 189 5.39 0.77 -7.91
CA ALA A 189 4.55 -0.17 -8.65
C ALA A 189 5.37 -1.34 -9.22
N ASP A 190 6.54 -1.07 -9.79
CA ASP A 190 7.44 -2.08 -10.33
C ASP A 190 7.95 -3.00 -9.21
N ALA A 191 8.41 -2.43 -8.09
CA ALA A 191 8.84 -3.20 -6.93
C ALA A 191 7.69 -4.05 -6.32
N ALA A 192 6.46 -3.52 -6.30
CA ALA A 192 5.30 -4.28 -5.84
C ALA A 192 4.95 -5.42 -6.80
N ALA A 193 5.03 -5.18 -8.11
CA ALA A 193 4.81 -6.20 -9.14
C ALA A 193 5.84 -7.33 -9.04
N ASP A 194 7.13 -6.99 -8.89
CA ASP A 194 8.20 -7.98 -8.75
C ASP A 194 8.04 -8.86 -7.50
N ARG A 195 7.65 -8.27 -6.37
CA ARG A 195 7.33 -9.01 -5.14
C ARG A 195 6.13 -9.93 -5.35
N ALA A 196 5.07 -9.44 -6.00
CA ALA A 196 3.87 -10.23 -6.27
C ALA A 196 4.19 -11.42 -7.19
N VAL A 197 5.00 -11.21 -8.23
CA VAL A 197 5.45 -12.27 -9.14
C VAL A 197 6.30 -13.31 -8.40
N THR A 198 7.21 -12.85 -7.53
CA THR A 198 8.06 -13.75 -6.74
C THR A 198 7.21 -14.60 -5.80
N ALA A 199 6.30 -14.00 -5.03
CA ALA A 199 5.40 -14.71 -4.14
C ALA A 199 4.50 -15.71 -4.90
N ALA A 200 4.01 -15.33 -6.08
CA ALA A 200 3.21 -16.23 -6.91
C ALA A 200 4.00 -17.43 -7.42
N ARG A 201 5.28 -17.24 -7.77
CA ARG A 201 6.18 -18.34 -8.18
C ARG A 201 6.46 -19.29 -7.02
N GLU A 202 6.80 -18.74 -5.86
CA GLU A 202 7.04 -19.53 -4.65
C GLU A 202 5.81 -20.37 -4.26
N GLU A 203 4.62 -19.77 -4.27
CA GLU A 203 3.39 -20.51 -3.97
C GLU A 203 3.09 -21.55 -5.06
N SER A 204 3.32 -21.23 -6.33
CA SER A 204 3.16 -22.20 -7.42
C SER A 204 4.08 -23.41 -7.24
N ASP A 205 5.34 -23.21 -6.86
CA ASP A 205 6.30 -24.30 -6.66
C ASP A 205 5.94 -25.12 -5.41
N ARG A 206 5.49 -24.46 -4.35
CA ARG A 206 4.97 -25.13 -3.15
C ARG A 206 3.76 -26.02 -3.46
N LEU A 207 2.83 -25.53 -4.28
CA LEU A 207 1.65 -26.29 -4.69
C LEU A 207 2.01 -27.47 -5.60
N ARG A 208 2.98 -27.31 -6.52
CA ARG A 208 3.51 -28.42 -7.31
C ARG A 208 4.09 -29.52 -6.42
N GLY A 209 4.92 -29.17 -5.46
CA GLY A 209 5.48 -30.15 -4.52
C GLY A 209 4.40 -30.91 -3.75
N ARG A 210 3.34 -30.23 -3.30
CA ARG A 210 2.19 -30.89 -2.65
C ARG A 210 1.43 -31.83 -3.58
N LEU A 211 1.27 -31.45 -4.85
CA LEU A 211 0.64 -32.31 -5.85
C LEU A 211 1.46 -33.57 -6.13
N ASP A 212 2.79 -33.45 -6.21
CA ASP A 212 3.69 -34.59 -6.38
C ASP A 212 3.60 -35.55 -5.20
N GLU A 213 3.59 -35.02 -3.97
CA GLU A 213 3.43 -35.82 -2.74
C GLU A 213 2.08 -36.55 -2.69
N LEU A 214 0.98 -35.87 -3.04
CA LEU A 214 -0.35 -36.48 -3.12
C LEU A 214 -0.40 -37.57 -4.19
N THR A 215 0.24 -37.34 -5.33
CA THR A 215 0.30 -38.32 -6.43
C THR A 215 1.06 -39.56 -6.00
N ALA A 216 2.22 -39.39 -5.34
CA ALA A 216 3.00 -40.49 -4.80
C ALA A 216 2.21 -41.28 -3.74
N THR A 217 1.57 -40.58 -2.81
CA THR A 217 0.75 -41.19 -1.74
C THR A 217 -0.43 -41.97 -2.34
N THR A 218 -1.10 -41.42 -3.35
CA THR A 218 -2.19 -42.09 -4.05
C THR A 218 -1.72 -43.36 -4.75
N GLY A 219 -0.52 -43.32 -5.36
CA GLY A 219 0.09 -44.51 -5.96
C GLY A 219 0.41 -45.61 -4.96
N ALA A 220 0.94 -45.24 -3.79
CA ALA A 220 1.19 -46.18 -2.69
C ALA A 220 -0.11 -46.82 -2.19
N LEU A 221 -1.13 -46.01 -1.87
CA LEU A 221 -2.44 -46.49 -1.43
C LEU A 221 -3.11 -47.42 -2.44
N ARG A 222 -2.95 -47.16 -3.74
CA ARG A 222 -3.46 -48.04 -4.79
C ARG A 222 -2.76 -49.39 -4.78
N THR A 223 -1.44 -49.39 -4.61
CA THR A 223 -0.63 -50.61 -4.51
C THR A 223 -1.04 -51.44 -3.28
N ASP A 224 -1.22 -50.78 -2.13
CA ASP A 224 -1.67 -51.43 -0.90
C ASP A 224 -3.08 -52.02 -1.05
N LEU A 225 -3.99 -51.31 -1.72
CA LEU A 225 -5.34 -51.79 -1.99
C LEU A 225 -5.33 -53.04 -2.89
N ASP A 226 -4.49 -53.05 -3.93
CA ASP A 226 -4.38 -54.19 -4.83
C ASP A 226 -3.75 -55.40 -4.10
N ALA A 227 -2.78 -55.19 -3.23
CA ALA A 227 -2.23 -56.24 -2.36
C ALA A 227 -3.28 -56.79 -1.38
N ALA A 228 -4.07 -55.92 -0.75
CA ALA A 228 -5.16 -56.32 0.15
C ALA A 228 -6.23 -57.15 -0.58
N ARG A 229 -6.58 -56.79 -1.82
CA ARG A 229 -7.50 -57.57 -2.66
C ARG A 229 -6.93 -58.95 -2.98
N ALA A 230 -5.66 -59.04 -3.37
CA ALA A 230 -5.01 -60.32 -3.65
C ALA A 230 -5.00 -61.23 -2.41
N ALA A 231 -4.67 -60.67 -1.23
CA ALA A 231 -4.71 -61.39 0.04
C ALA A 231 -6.12 -61.87 0.37
N ALA A 232 -7.15 -61.04 0.18
CA ALA A 232 -8.54 -61.42 0.39
C ALA A 232 -8.98 -62.56 -0.54
N SER A 233 -8.63 -62.49 -1.83
CA SER A 233 -8.92 -63.58 -2.79
C SER A 233 -8.22 -64.89 -2.40
N SER A 234 -6.97 -64.81 -1.93
CA SER A 234 -6.24 -65.98 -1.43
C SER A 234 -6.89 -66.57 -0.18
N ALA A 235 -7.35 -65.72 0.74
CA ALA A 235 -8.04 -66.17 1.95
C ALA A 235 -9.38 -66.84 1.62
N GLN A 236 -10.13 -66.29 0.66
CA GLN A 236 -11.37 -66.90 0.19
C GLN A 236 -11.13 -68.28 -0.42
N ALA A 237 -10.12 -68.41 -1.29
CA ALA A 237 -9.77 -69.70 -1.89
C ALA A 237 -9.36 -70.74 -0.83
N ALA A 238 -8.61 -70.32 0.20
CA ALA A 238 -8.25 -71.19 1.32
C ALA A 238 -9.48 -71.62 2.15
N ALA A 239 -10.43 -70.70 2.36
CA ALA A 239 -11.69 -71.01 3.05
C ALA A 239 -12.55 -72.00 2.27
N ASP A 240 -12.68 -71.82 0.95
CA ASP A 240 -13.43 -72.72 0.06
C ASP A 240 -12.81 -74.13 0.04
N ALA A 241 -11.48 -74.21 -0.01
CA ALA A 241 -10.76 -75.49 0.07
C ALA A 241 -10.98 -76.18 1.43
N ALA A 242 -10.93 -75.43 2.54
CA ALA A 242 -11.19 -75.96 3.86
C ALA A 242 -12.65 -76.45 4.01
N ALA A 243 -13.62 -75.73 3.46
CA ALA A 243 -15.02 -76.14 3.44
C ALA A 243 -15.21 -77.46 2.65
N THR A 244 -14.58 -77.57 1.49
CA THR A 244 -14.58 -78.80 0.67
C THR A 244 -14.00 -79.99 1.44
N ALA A 245 -12.83 -79.82 2.05
CA ALA A 245 -12.18 -80.86 2.84
C ALA A 245 -13.03 -81.27 4.06
N ALA A 246 -13.70 -80.32 4.72
CA ALA A 246 -14.60 -80.60 5.82
C ALA A 246 -15.83 -81.42 5.38
N ASP A 247 -16.39 -81.13 4.21
CA ASP A 247 -17.51 -81.89 3.66
C ASP A 247 -17.09 -83.31 3.23
N GLU A 248 -15.91 -83.47 2.64
CA GLU A 248 -15.33 -84.79 2.36
C GLU A 248 -15.12 -85.60 3.65
N ALA A 249 -14.57 -84.98 4.70
CA ALA A 249 -14.38 -85.62 6.00
C ALA A 249 -15.71 -86.04 6.63
N ARG A 250 -16.76 -85.20 6.53
CA ARG A 250 -18.12 -85.54 6.99
C ARG A 250 -18.70 -86.72 6.23
N GLN A 251 -18.54 -86.76 4.90
CA GLN A 251 -19.01 -87.88 4.08
C GLN A 251 -18.28 -89.18 4.44
N ALA A 252 -16.95 -89.13 4.60
CA ALA A 252 -16.14 -90.27 5.01
C ALA A 252 -16.55 -90.79 6.40
N ALA A 253 -16.73 -89.88 7.37
CA ALA A 253 -17.22 -90.23 8.70
C ALA A 253 -18.63 -90.87 8.67
N GLY A 254 -19.54 -90.31 7.86
CA GLY A 254 -20.87 -90.88 7.65
C GLY A 254 -20.85 -92.28 7.01
N ALA A 255 -19.96 -92.52 6.06
CA ALA A 255 -19.77 -93.83 5.44
C ALA A 255 -19.18 -94.85 6.45
N ALA A 256 -18.18 -94.44 7.24
CA ALA A 256 -17.61 -95.26 8.30
C ALA A 256 -18.65 -95.65 9.36
N ALA A 257 -19.50 -94.70 9.77
CA ALA A 257 -20.59 -94.95 10.71
C ALA A 257 -21.62 -95.97 10.15
N LYS A 258 -22.01 -95.84 8.87
CA LYS A 258 -22.89 -96.82 8.20
C LYS A 258 -22.25 -98.22 8.13
N LYS A 259 -20.95 -98.29 7.83
CA LYS A 259 -20.20 -99.56 7.82
C LYS A 259 -20.14 -100.20 9.21
N ALA A 260 -19.92 -99.40 10.25
CA ALA A 260 -19.94 -99.88 11.63
C ALA A 260 -21.32 -100.41 12.04
N ALA A 261 -22.40 -99.70 11.70
CA ALA A 261 -23.78 -100.12 11.99
C ALA A 261 -24.19 -101.41 11.27
N THR A 262 -23.76 -101.60 10.01
CA THR A 262 -24.01 -102.85 9.28
C THR A 262 -23.21 -104.02 9.90
N ALA A 263 -21.94 -103.81 10.23
CA ALA A 263 -21.11 -104.83 10.88
C ALA A 263 -21.69 -105.29 12.24
N SER A 264 -22.18 -104.36 13.07
CA SER A 264 -22.82 -104.71 14.34
C SER A 264 -24.13 -105.47 14.16
N THR A 265 -24.91 -105.14 13.12
CA THR A 265 -26.14 -105.87 12.78
C THR A 265 -25.83 -107.31 12.37
N PHE A 266 -24.81 -107.54 11.53
CA PHE A 266 -24.38 -108.89 11.17
C PHE A 266 -23.84 -109.67 12.38
N ALA A 267 -23.11 -109.02 13.29
CA ALA A 267 -22.64 -109.66 14.52
C ALA A 267 -23.81 -110.12 15.41
N LEU A 268 -24.85 -109.29 15.58
CA LEU A 268 -26.04 -109.66 16.33
C LEU A 268 -26.84 -110.81 15.67
N VAL A 269 -26.96 -110.80 14.35
CA VAL A 269 -27.60 -111.90 13.60
C VAL A 269 -26.79 -113.19 13.73
N GLY A 270 -25.46 -113.12 13.66
CA GLY A 270 -24.58 -114.28 13.88
C GLY A 270 -24.69 -114.86 15.29
N ILE A 271 -24.77 -114.00 16.31
CA ILE A 271 -25.01 -114.44 17.69
C ILE A 271 -26.38 -115.10 17.82
N ALA A 272 -27.44 -114.50 17.24
CA ALA A 272 -28.78 -115.08 17.27
C ALA A 272 -28.83 -116.45 16.58
N LEU A 273 -28.18 -116.62 15.42
CA LEU A 273 -28.06 -117.91 14.73
C LEU A 273 -27.27 -118.94 15.55
N ALA A 274 -26.19 -118.54 16.22
CA ALA A 274 -25.42 -119.42 17.09
C ALA A 274 -26.26 -119.89 18.30
N VAL A 275 -27.06 -119.01 18.89
CA VAL A 275 -27.99 -119.36 19.98
C VAL A 275 -29.07 -120.33 19.48
N VAL A 276 -29.68 -120.07 18.31
CA VAL A 276 -30.67 -120.97 17.71
C VAL A 276 -30.07 -122.34 17.40
N ALA A 277 -28.85 -122.40 16.86
CA ALA A 277 -28.14 -123.66 16.62
C ALA A 277 -27.83 -124.41 17.91
N ALA A 278 -27.41 -123.70 18.97
CA ALA A 278 -27.17 -124.30 20.28
C ALA A 278 -28.45 -124.87 20.91
N VAL A 279 -29.58 -124.17 20.78
CA VAL A 279 -30.89 -124.66 21.26
C VAL A 279 -31.34 -125.89 20.46
N LEU A 280 -31.20 -125.88 19.14
CA LEU A 280 -31.54 -127.03 18.29
C LEU A 280 -30.68 -128.26 18.61
N ALA A 281 -29.38 -128.07 18.90
CA ALA A 281 -28.48 -129.15 19.29
C ALA A 281 -28.80 -129.77 20.68
N VAL A 282 -29.55 -129.07 21.53
CA VAL A 282 -29.99 -129.58 22.84
C VAL A 282 -31.33 -130.32 22.73
N VAL A 283 -32.12 -130.05 21.69
CA VAL A 283 -33.47 -130.63 21.48
C VAL A 283 -33.45 -131.90 20.62
N LEU A 284 -32.40 -132.09 19.81
CA LEU A 284 -32.11 -133.33 19.06
C LEU A 284 -31.34 -134.33 19.91
#